data_AF-A0AA38R1X9-F1
#
_entry.id   AF-A0AA38R1X9-F1
#
_cell.length_a   1.000
_cell.length_b   1.000
_cell.length_c   1.000
_cell.angle_alpha   90.00
_cell.angle_beta   90.00
_cell.angle_gamma   90.00
#
_symmetry.space_group_name_H-M   'P 1'
#
loop_
_entity.id
_entity.type
_entity.pdbx_description
1 polymer ?
#
loop_
_entity_poly.entity_id
_entity_poly.type
_entity_poly.pdbx_seq_one_letter_code
_entity_poly.pdbx_strand_id
1 'polypeptide(L)'
;MEVRKRVLGEEHPDTLTSMANLALTYWNQLRWNEAESLGVQVMDTLKRVLGEEHPDTLASMGNLALTYSNQDRWNEAESLGVQVMEASKRVLGEEHPWTLISMANLASTYWNQDRWKEAESLQMQVMEVRKRVLGEEHPSTLASMNNLAFTWHVQGRAKESLHLMEQCVQHRQRILGPNHPHTISSFSALREWQESVGKW
;
A
#
# COMPACT_ATOMS: atom_id res chain seq x y z
N MET A 1 -6.22 27.05 2.46
CA MET A 1 -6.97 26.39 1.38
C MET A 1 -7.93 27.38 0.71
N GLU A 2 -8.82 28.05 1.44
CA GLU A 2 -9.77 29.02 0.87
C GLU A 2 -9.12 30.19 0.10
N VAL A 3 -8.01 30.73 0.61
CA VAL A 3 -7.27 31.81 -0.09
C VAL A 3 -6.74 31.34 -1.45
N ARG A 4 -6.22 30.11 -1.55
CA ARG A 4 -5.72 29.57 -2.82
C ARG A 4 -6.85 29.30 -3.80
N LYS A 5 -7.97 28.71 -3.35
CA LYS A 5 -9.18 28.55 -4.16
C LYS A 5 -9.66 29.88 -4.76
N ARG A 6 -9.66 30.94 -3.95
CA ARG A 6 -10.07 32.28 -4.38
C ARG A 6 -9.10 32.94 -5.37
N VAL A 7 -7.80 32.74 -5.20
CA VAL A 7 -6.76 33.43 -5.98
C VAL A 7 -6.41 32.67 -7.27
N LEU A 8 -6.32 31.35 -7.22
CA LEU A 8 -5.85 30.51 -8.32
C LEU A 8 -6.99 29.78 -9.05
N GLY A 9 -8.16 29.66 -8.41
CA GLY A 9 -9.27 28.84 -8.89
C GLY A 9 -9.22 27.40 -8.34
N GLU A 10 -10.35 26.70 -8.44
CA GLU A 10 -10.50 25.33 -7.91
C GLU A 10 -9.73 24.28 -8.73
N GLU A 11 -9.53 24.54 -10.01
CA GLU A 11 -8.88 23.61 -10.96
C GLU A 11 -7.36 23.79 -11.04
N HIS A 12 -6.82 24.81 -10.36
CA HIS A 12 -5.40 25.10 -10.43
C HIS A 12 -4.58 23.97 -9.77
N PRO A 13 -3.48 23.48 -10.37
CA PRO A 13 -2.66 22.39 -9.82
C PRO A 13 -2.30 22.58 -8.34
N ASP A 14 -1.80 23.75 -7.94
CA ASP A 14 -1.49 24.05 -6.54
C ASP A 14 -2.70 23.96 -5.58
N THR A 15 -3.90 24.30 -6.06
CA THR A 15 -5.14 24.16 -5.28
C THR A 15 -5.49 22.68 -5.11
N LEU A 16 -5.39 21.89 -6.19
CA LEU A 16 -5.66 20.46 -6.16
C LEU A 16 -4.66 19.71 -5.27
N THR A 17 -3.36 20.03 -5.35
CA THR A 17 -2.33 19.49 -4.45
C THR A 17 -2.63 19.85 -2.99
N SER A 18 -3.06 21.07 -2.72
CA SER A 18 -3.44 21.48 -1.36
C SER A 18 -4.66 20.72 -0.84
N MET A 19 -5.64 20.44 -1.70
CA MET A 19 -6.82 19.65 -1.36
C MET A 19 -6.47 18.18 -1.14
N ALA A 20 -5.64 17.58 -1.99
CA ALA A 20 -5.15 16.21 -1.81
C ALA A 20 -4.41 16.05 -0.47
N ASN A 21 -3.54 17.01 -0.12
CA ASN A 21 -2.84 17.00 1.16
C ASN A 21 -3.78 17.16 2.37
N LEU A 22 -4.85 17.94 2.23
CA LEU A 22 -5.87 18.06 3.26
C LEU A 22 -6.66 16.76 3.42
N ALA A 23 -6.96 16.06 2.32
CA ALA A 23 -7.63 14.75 2.37
C ALA A 23 -6.75 13.73 3.12
N LEU A 24 -5.44 13.69 2.83
CA LEU A 24 -4.48 12.87 3.58
C LEU A 24 -4.39 13.26 5.07
N THR A 25 -4.52 14.55 5.38
CA THR A 25 -4.55 15.02 6.77
C THR A 25 -5.79 14.50 7.50
N TYR A 26 -6.97 14.56 6.88
CA TYR A 26 -8.18 13.97 7.44
C TYR A 26 -8.06 12.46 7.59
N TRP A 27 -7.49 11.78 6.60
CA TRP A 27 -7.25 10.34 6.65
C TRP A 27 -6.37 9.95 7.85
N ASN A 28 -5.27 10.69 8.10
CA ASN A 28 -4.38 10.48 9.26
C ASN A 28 -5.07 10.78 10.60
N GLN A 29 -6.13 11.59 10.60
CA GLN A 29 -6.95 11.87 11.79
C GLN A 29 -8.11 10.88 11.96
N LEU A 30 -8.17 9.82 11.15
CA LEU A 30 -9.27 8.84 11.11
C LEU A 30 -10.62 9.46 10.70
N ARG A 31 -10.57 10.63 10.05
CA ARG A 31 -11.73 11.35 9.53
C ARG A 31 -11.99 10.94 8.09
N TRP A 32 -12.29 9.65 7.90
CA TRP A 32 -12.30 9.03 6.58
C TRP A 32 -13.41 9.56 5.67
N ASN A 33 -14.56 9.98 6.23
CA ASN A 33 -15.65 10.56 5.45
C ASN A 33 -15.26 11.92 4.84
N GLU A 34 -14.56 12.77 5.61
CA GLU A 34 -14.06 14.04 5.08
C GLU A 34 -12.90 13.83 4.09
N ALA A 35 -12.05 12.82 4.34
CA ALA A 35 -11.00 12.44 3.40
C ALA A 35 -11.59 11.95 2.07
N GLU A 36 -12.63 11.11 2.11
CA GLU A 36 -13.35 10.62 0.93
C GLU A 36 -13.99 11.77 0.16
N SER A 37 -14.79 12.60 0.83
CA SER A 37 -15.50 13.73 0.21
C SER A 37 -14.53 14.62 -0.59
N LEU A 38 -13.40 14.95 0.01
CA LEU A 38 -12.37 15.76 -0.64
C LEU A 38 -11.60 14.98 -1.70
N GLY A 39 -11.30 13.71 -1.46
CA GLY A 39 -10.60 12.82 -2.40
C GLY A 39 -11.37 12.59 -3.70
N VAL A 40 -12.69 12.40 -3.63
CA VAL A 40 -13.57 12.31 -4.81
C VAL A 40 -13.53 13.60 -5.62
N GLN A 41 -13.68 14.76 -4.95
CA GLN A 41 -13.63 16.06 -5.63
C GLN A 41 -12.30 16.28 -6.36
N VAL A 42 -11.18 15.96 -5.71
CA VAL A 42 -9.84 16.09 -6.30
C VAL A 42 -9.68 15.13 -7.48
N MET A 43 -10.06 13.85 -7.32
CA MET A 43 -9.96 12.84 -8.37
C MET A 43 -10.74 13.26 -9.62
N ASP A 44 -12.02 13.65 -9.47
CA ASP A 44 -12.86 14.02 -10.62
C ASP A 44 -12.32 15.26 -11.34
N THR A 45 -11.79 16.21 -10.58
CA THR A 45 -11.19 17.42 -11.17
C THR A 45 -9.91 17.09 -11.93
N LEU A 46 -9.02 16.25 -11.36
CA LEU A 46 -7.80 15.81 -12.03
C LEU A 46 -8.09 14.97 -13.28
N LYS A 47 -9.07 14.06 -13.22
CA LYS A 47 -9.53 13.30 -14.40
C LYS A 47 -9.94 14.21 -15.54
N ARG A 48 -10.67 15.29 -15.25
CA ARG A 48 -11.12 16.26 -16.28
C ARG A 48 -9.98 17.14 -16.81
N VAL A 49 -9.09 17.62 -15.94
CA VAL A 49 -8.06 18.61 -16.29
C VAL A 49 -6.83 17.97 -16.90
N LEU A 50 -6.37 16.83 -16.36
CA LEU A 50 -5.11 16.18 -16.72
C LEU A 50 -5.31 14.87 -17.47
N GLY A 51 -6.52 14.29 -17.41
CA GLY A 51 -6.83 12.98 -17.96
C GLY A 51 -6.74 11.86 -16.92
N GLU A 52 -7.34 10.72 -17.26
CA GLU A 52 -7.48 9.57 -16.35
C GLU A 52 -6.16 8.90 -16.01
N GLU A 53 -5.24 8.80 -16.97
CA GLU A 53 -3.95 8.12 -16.79
C GLU A 53 -2.82 9.06 -16.35
N HIS A 54 -3.11 10.33 -16.08
CA HIS A 54 -2.08 11.26 -15.59
C HIS A 54 -1.57 10.80 -14.22
N PRO A 55 -0.25 10.83 -13.94
CA PRO A 55 0.32 10.37 -12.67
C PRO A 55 -0.35 10.97 -11.42
N ASP A 56 -0.68 12.27 -11.43
CA ASP A 56 -1.39 12.92 -10.31
C ASP A 56 -2.82 12.40 -10.14
N THR A 57 -3.51 12.10 -11.24
CA THR A 57 -4.86 11.49 -11.20
C THR A 57 -4.78 10.09 -10.61
N LEU A 58 -3.81 9.27 -11.05
CA LEU A 58 -3.56 7.94 -10.52
C LEU A 58 -3.17 7.97 -9.04
N ALA A 59 -2.40 8.98 -8.62
CA ALA A 59 -2.05 9.19 -7.22
C ALA A 59 -3.30 9.49 -6.37
N SER A 60 -4.17 10.38 -6.85
CA SER A 60 -5.44 10.69 -6.18
C SER A 60 -6.36 9.48 -6.09
N MET A 61 -6.49 8.70 -7.17
CA MET A 61 -7.28 7.46 -7.20
C MET A 61 -6.75 6.43 -6.19
N GLY A 62 -5.42 6.26 -6.09
CA GLY A 62 -4.79 5.35 -5.14
C GLY A 62 -5.04 5.76 -3.68
N ASN A 63 -4.99 7.06 -3.38
CA ASN A 63 -5.31 7.57 -2.04
C ASN A 63 -6.79 7.38 -1.69
N LEU A 64 -7.69 7.56 -2.66
CA LEU A 64 -9.11 7.30 -2.46
C LEU A 64 -9.39 5.80 -2.24
N ALA A 65 -8.71 4.91 -2.99
CA ALA A 65 -8.79 3.46 -2.75
C ALA A 65 -8.37 3.09 -1.32
N LEU A 66 -7.27 3.64 -0.82
CA LEU A 66 -6.84 3.46 0.58
C LEU A 66 -7.85 4.01 1.60
N THR A 67 -8.59 5.05 1.24
CA THR A 67 -9.64 5.62 2.09
C THR A 67 -10.82 4.67 2.17
N TYR A 68 -11.25 4.09 1.04
CA TYR A 68 -12.27 3.04 1.03
C TYR A 68 -11.84 1.79 1.79
N SER A 69 -10.59 1.36 1.66
CA SER A 69 -10.04 0.26 2.46
C SER A 69 -10.20 0.50 3.97
N ASN A 70 -9.86 1.70 4.47
CA ASN A 70 -10.01 2.01 5.89
C ASN A 70 -11.45 2.18 6.37
N GLN A 71 -12.41 2.29 5.45
CA GLN A 71 -13.84 2.26 5.74
C GLN A 71 -14.44 0.85 5.59
N ASP A 72 -13.61 -0.18 5.44
CA ASP A 72 -14.01 -1.57 5.14
C ASP A 72 -14.80 -1.72 3.83
N ARG A 73 -14.67 -0.74 2.91
CA ARG A 73 -15.34 -0.71 1.60
C ARG A 73 -14.45 -1.35 0.53
N TRP A 74 -14.25 -2.65 0.69
CA TRP A 74 -13.25 -3.41 -0.07
C TRP A 74 -13.52 -3.46 -1.58
N ASN A 75 -14.79 -3.46 -2.00
CA ASN A 75 -15.16 -3.52 -3.42
C ASN A 75 -14.80 -2.22 -4.14
N GLU A 76 -15.09 -1.07 -3.53
CA GLU A 76 -14.69 0.23 -4.09
C GLU A 76 -13.18 0.41 -4.09
N ALA A 77 -12.51 -0.03 -3.02
CA ALA A 77 -11.04 -0.02 -2.93
C ALA A 77 -10.40 -0.89 -4.03
N GLU A 78 -10.93 -2.10 -4.26
CA GLU A 78 -10.46 -3.00 -5.30
C GLU A 78 -10.67 -2.40 -6.69
N SER A 79 -11.87 -1.90 -6.98
CA SER A 79 -12.21 -1.33 -8.29
C SER A 79 -11.24 -0.20 -8.68
N LEU A 80 -10.97 0.73 -7.75
CA LEU A 80 -9.99 1.78 -7.98
C LEU A 80 -8.55 1.24 -8.00
N GLY A 81 -8.20 0.32 -7.09
CA GLY A 81 -6.88 -0.26 -7.00
C GLY A 81 -6.43 -1.00 -8.26
N VAL A 82 -7.33 -1.75 -8.89
CA VAL A 82 -7.09 -2.42 -10.19
C VAL A 82 -6.84 -1.39 -11.28
N GLN A 83 -7.69 -0.36 -11.39
CA GLN A 83 -7.51 0.70 -12.39
C GLN A 83 -6.16 1.40 -12.23
N VAL A 84 -5.79 1.77 -11.00
CA VAL A 84 -4.52 2.44 -10.70
C VAL A 84 -3.33 1.54 -11.01
N MET A 85 -3.39 0.26 -10.63
CA MET A 85 -2.32 -0.69 -10.91
C MET A 85 -2.08 -0.84 -12.42
N GLU A 86 -3.14 -1.09 -13.19
CA GLU A 86 -3.03 -1.30 -14.63
C GLU A 86 -2.54 -0.05 -15.36
N ALA A 87 -3.09 1.12 -15.03
CA ALA A 87 -2.66 2.38 -15.63
C ALA A 87 -1.22 2.73 -15.23
N SER A 88 -0.83 2.52 -13.96
CA SER A 88 0.56 2.77 -13.52
C SER A 88 1.55 1.85 -14.23
N LYS A 89 1.21 0.59 -14.48
CA LYS A 89 2.04 -0.31 -15.30
C LYS A 89 2.22 0.21 -16.73
N ARG A 90 1.16 0.72 -17.36
CA ARG A 90 1.22 1.29 -18.72
C ARG A 90 2.04 2.58 -18.80
N VAL A 91 1.82 3.50 -17.85
CA VAL A 91 2.35 4.86 -17.92
C VAL A 91 3.75 4.97 -17.32
N LEU A 92 3.97 4.33 -16.17
CA LEU A 92 5.20 4.46 -15.38
C LEU A 92 6.12 3.24 -15.55
N GLY A 93 5.58 2.10 -15.99
CA GLY A 93 6.30 0.84 -16.07
C GLY A 93 6.15 -0.02 -14.82
N GLU A 94 6.45 -1.32 -14.96
CA GLU A 94 6.24 -2.32 -13.90
C GLU A 94 7.18 -2.17 -12.70
N GLU A 95 8.39 -1.68 -12.93
CA GLU A 95 9.40 -1.50 -11.88
C GLU A 95 9.28 -0.18 -11.13
N HIS A 96 8.43 0.73 -11.60
CA HIS A 96 8.33 2.06 -11.02
C HIS A 96 7.84 1.98 -9.57
N PRO A 97 8.45 2.72 -8.61
CA PRO A 97 8.08 2.66 -7.20
C PRO A 97 6.58 2.86 -6.95
N TRP A 98 5.95 3.78 -7.68
CA TRP A 98 4.50 4.02 -7.59
C TRP A 98 3.66 2.82 -8.04
N THR A 99 4.05 2.16 -9.14
CA THR A 99 3.40 0.94 -9.62
C THR A 99 3.48 -0.15 -8.55
N LEU A 100 4.66 -0.35 -7.95
CA LEU A 100 4.86 -1.33 -6.88
C LEU A 100 4.07 -1.00 -5.61
N ILE A 101 3.89 0.28 -5.27
CA ILE A 101 3.01 0.71 -4.17
C ILE A 101 1.55 0.37 -4.48
N SER A 102 1.07 0.69 -5.68
CA SER A 102 -0.32 0.38 -6.08
C SER A 102 -0.62 -1.12 -6.03
N MET A 103 0.31 -1.95 -6.52
CA MET A 103 0.21 -3.41 -6.45
C MET A 103 0.17 -3.91 -5.00
N ALA A 104 1.03 -3.37 -4.12
CA ALA A 104 1.04 -3.75 -2.71
C ALA A 104 -0.26 -3.35 -1.99
N ASN A 105 -0.84 -2.20 -2.32
CA ASN A 105 -2.11 -1.74 -1.75
C ASN A 105 -3.29 -2.60 -2.23
N LEU A 106 -3.31 -2.97 -3.51
CA LEU A 106 -4.30 -3.90 -4.05
C LEU A 106 -4.17 -5.30 -3.41
N ALA A 107 -2.94 -5.78 -3.20
CA ALA A 107 -2.71 -7.03 -2.49
C ALA A 107 -3.21 -6.99 -1.04
N SER A 108 -3.04 -5.86 -0.34
CA SER A 108 -3.62 -5.64 0.99
C SER A 108 -5.14 -5.66 0.95
N THR A 109 -5.74 -5.07 -0.08
CA THR A 109 -7.20 -5.11 -0.28
C THR A 109 -7.69 -6.54 -0.46
N TYR A 110 -7.03 -7.36 -1.30
CA TYR A 110 -7.36 -8.79 -1.42
C TYR A 110 -7.17 -9.55 -0.12
N TRP A 111 -6.11 -9.26 0.63
CA TRP A 111 -5.87 -9.91 1.92
C TRP A 111 -7.02 -9.65 2.92
N ASN A 112 -7.53 -8.42 2.99
CA ASN A 112 -8.66 -8.05 3.85
C ASN A 112 -10.01 -8.63 3.36
N GLN A 113 -10.10 -9.07 2.11
CA GLN A 113 -11.23 -9.82 1.58
C GLN A 113 -11.08 -11.35 1.74
N ASP A 114 -10.08 -11.82 2.49
CA ASP A 114 -9.69 -13.23 2.61
C ASP A 114 -9.28 -13.91 1.29
N ARG A 115 -8.98 -13.11 0.26
CA ARG A 115 -8.54 -13.56 -1.07
C ARG A 115 -7.02 -13.73 -1.10
N TRP A 116 -6.53 -14.62 -0.24
CA TRP A 116 -5.09 -14.77 0.04
C TRP A 116 -4.27 -15.23 -1.17
N LYS A 117 -4.87 -15.93 -2.15
CA LYS A 117 -4.17 -16.37 -3.36
C LYS A 117 -3.87 -15.19 -4.29
N GLU A 118 -4.84 -14.31 -4.49
CA GLU A 118 -4.65 -13.08 -5.26
C GLU A 118 -3.67 -12.13 -4.56
N ALA A 119 -3.78 -12.01 -3.22
CA ALA A 119 -2.83 -11.24 -2.43
C ALA A 119 -1.39 -11.77 -2.57
N GLU A 120 -1.19 -13.09 -2.44
CA GLU A 120 0.11 -13.73 -2.60
C GLU A 120 0.72 -13.47 -3.97
N SER A 121 -0.06 -13.62 -5.05
CA SER A 121 0.41 -13.41 -6.41
C SER A 121 1.01 -12.01 -6.61
N LEU A 122 0.33 -10.98 -6.12
CA LEU A 122 0.82 -9.60 -6.18
C LEU A 122 1.99 -9.36 -5.22
N GLN A 123 1.94 -9.88 -4.01
CA GLN A 123 3.01 -9.73 -3.02
C GLN A 123 4.33 -10.35 -3.49
N MET A 124 4.28 -11.54 -4.10
CA MET A 124 5.42 -12.20 -4.73
C MET A 124 6.03 -11.33 -5.83
N GLN A 125 5.21 -10.84 -6.76
CA GLN A 125 5.68 -9.95 -7.84
C GLN A 125 6.37 -8.70 -7.28
N VAL A 126 5.74 -8.02 -6.31
CA VAL A 126 6.31 -6.80 -5.70
C VAL A 126 7.60 -7.10 -4.95
N MET A 127 7.65 -8.20 -4.18
CA MET A 127 8.84 -8.59 -3.43
C MET A 127 10.02 -8.85 -4.35
N GLU A 128 9.84 -9.62 -5.42
CA GLU A 128 10.91 -9.97 -6.35
C GLU A 128 11.46 -8.74 -7.09
N VAL A 129 10.57 -7.85 -7.54
CA VAL A 129 11.00 -6.61 -8.20
C VAL A 129 11.75 -5.71 -7.21
N ARG A 130 11.24 -5.52 -5.98
CA ARG A 130 11.94 -4.72 -4.96
C ARG A 130 13.28 -5.33 -4.57
N LYS A 131 13.36 -6.64 -4.43
CA LYS A 131 14.61 -7.36 -4.16
C LYS A 131 15.64 -7.13 -5.27
N ARG A 132 15.23 -7.20 -6.54
CA ARG A 132 16.10 -6.92 -7.69
C ARG A 132 16.56 -5.46 -7.77
N VAL A 133 15.64 -4.52 -7.61
CA VAL A 133 15.89 -3.09 -7.88
C VAL A 133 16.51 -2.36 -6.68
N LEU A 134 16.04 -2.66 -5.46
CA LEU A 134 16.42 -1.96 -4.23
C LEU A 134 17.39 -2.78 -3.37
N GLY A 135 17.47 -4.09 -3.60
CA GLY A 135 18.20 -5.03 -2.77
C GLY A 135 17.34 -5.69 -1.70
N GLU A 136 17.86 -6.80 -1.17
CA GLU A 136 17.17 -7.65 -0.19
C GLU A 136 16.96 -6.97 1.16
N GLU A 137 17.93 -6.16 1.61
CA GLU A 137 17.87 -5.49 2.93
C GLU A 137 17.11 -4.15 2.90
N HIS A 138 16.62 -3.71 1.74
CA HIS A 138 15.92 -2.44 1.65
C HIS A 138 14.61 -2.46 2.43
N PRO A 139 14.25 -1.40 3.21
CA PRO A 139 13.04 -1.40 4.04
C PRO A 139 11.75 -1.77 3.30
N SER A 140 11.58 -1.32 2.06
CA SER A 140 10.41 -1.69 1.24
C SER A 140 10.39 -3.16 0.82
N THR A 141 11.56 -3.78 0.61
CA THR A 141 11.68 -5.23 0.35
C THR A 141 11.32 -6.01 1.62
N LEU A 142 11.83 -5.58 2.77
CA LEU A 142 11.52 -6.18 4.07
C LEU A 142 10.05 -6.02 4.46
N ALA A 143 9.38 -4.94 4.04
CA ALA A 143 7.93 -4.78 4.19
C ALA A 143 7.18 -5.82 3.34
N SER A 144 7.60 -6.03 2.09
CA SER A 144 7.01 -7.05 1.20
C SER A 144 7.23 -8.47 1.73
N MET A 145 8.43 -8.80 2.21
CA MET A 145 8.73 -10.10 2.82
C MET A 145 7.83 -10.39 4.02
N ASN A 146 7.67 -9.40 4.91
CA ASN A 146 6.77 -9.52 6.05
C ASN A 146 5.33 -9.82 5.62
N ASN A 147 4.78 -9.04 4.67
CA ASN A 147 3.40 -9.23 4.22
C ASN A 147 3.19 -10.60 3.57
N LEU A 148 4.13 -11.05 2.74
CA LEU A 148 4.08 -12.37 2.13
C LEU A 148 4.18 -13.50 3.16
N ALA A 149 5.04 -13.35 4.17
CA ALA A 149 5.16 -14.32 5.25
C ALA A 149 3.85 -14.47 6.04
N PHE A 150 3.15 -13.36 6.32
CA PHE A 150 1.81 -13.40 6.93
C PHE A 150 0.79 -14.10 6.02
N THR A 151 0.79 -13.83 4.72
CA THR A 151 -0.08 -14.52 3.76
C THR A 151 0.18 -16.02 3.73
N TRP A 152 1.44 -16.47 3.70
CA TRP A 152 1.77 -17.89 3.77
C TRP A 152 1.38 -18.52 5.11
N HIS A 153 1.51 -17.78 6.21
CA HIS A 153 1.10 -18.26 7.53
C HIS A 153 -0.39 -18.56 7.58
N VAL A 154 -1.25 -17.62 7.13
CA VAL A 154 -2.71 -17.83 7.13
C VAL A 154 -3.16 -18.93 6.16
N GLN A 155 -2.38 -19.18 5.09
CA GLN A 155 -2.59 -20.31 4.18
C GLN A 155 -2.10 -21.67 4.74
N GLY A 156 -1.56 -21.71 5.96
CA GLY A 156 -1.06 -22.94 6.58
C GLY A 156 0.32 -23.40 6.10
N ARG A 157 1.06 -22.56 5.38
CA ARG A 157 2.41 -22.84 4.83
C ARG A 157 3.49 -22.47 5.85
N ALA A 158 3.45 -23.17 6.99
CA ALA A 158 4.22 -22.82 8.18
C ALA A 158 5.75 -22.79 7.94
N LYS A 159 6.27 -23.71 7.11
CA LYS A 159 7.73 -23.76 6.84
C LYS A 159 8.18 -22.54 6.05
N GLU A 160 7.46 -22.20 4.99
CA GLU A 160 7.78 -21.05 4.14
C GLU A 160 7.59 -19.72 4.88
N SER A 161 6.50 -19.58 5.65
CA SER A 161 6.25 -18.37 6.43
C SER A 161 7.31 -18.13 7.50
N LEU A 162 7.72 -19.18 8.23
CA LEU A 162 8.78 -19.11 9.24
C LEU A 162 10.11 -18.72 8.61
N HIS A 163 10.50 -19.41 7.54
CA HIS A 163 11.76 -19.13 6.87
C HIS A 163 11.86 -17.68 6.38
N LEU A 164 10.80 -17.18 5.73
CA LEU A 164 10.78 -15.82 5.21
C LEU A 164 10.75 -14.77 6.33
N MET A 165 10.02 -15.03 7.42
CA MET A 165 9.98 -14.14 8.57
C MET A 165 11.31 -14.11 9.32
N GLU A 166 12.02 -15.23 9.46
CA GLU A 166 13.37 -15.29 10.04
C GLU A 166 14.34 -14.39 9.28
N GLN A 167 14.38 -14.49 7.95
CA GLN A 167 15.19 -13.61 7.10
C GLN A 167 14.81 -12.14 7.29
N CYS A 168 13.51 -11.83 7.26
CA CYS A 168 13.01 -10.47 7.45
C CYS A 168 13.47 -9.87 8.80
N VAL A 169 13.33 -10.62 9.89
CA VAL A 169 13.74 -10.20 11.24
C VAL A 169 15.25 -9.97 11.32
N GLN A 170 16.05 -10.89 10.77
CA GLN A 170 17.51 -10.76 10.77
C GLN A 170 17.96 -9.48 10.05
N HIS A 171 17.41 -9.19 8.88
CA HIS A 171 17.72 -7.97 8.15
C HIS A 171 17.20 -6.71 8.86
N ARG A 172 15.96 -6.72 9.37
CA ARG A 172 15.41 -5.57 10.14
C ARG A 172 16.24 -5.27 11.38
N GLN A 173 16.70 -6.29 12.10
CA GLN A 173 17.56 -6.12 13.27
C GLN A 173 18.90 -5.48 12.91
N ARG A 174 19.51 -5.88 11.78
CA ARG A 174 20.77 -5.30 11.28
C ARG A 174 20.61 -3.84 10.85
N ILE A 175 19.55 -3.53 10.10
CA ILE A 175 19.38 -2.22 9.46
C ILE A 175 18.70 -1.19 10.36
N LEU A 176 17.64 -1.59 11.07
CA LEU A 176 16.81 -0.69 11.88
C LEU A 176 17.14 -0.79 13.38
N GLY A 177 17.81 -1.86 13.80
CA GLY A 177 18.06 -2.18 15.20
C GLY A 177 16.95 -3.01 15.85
N PRO A 178 17.24 -3.64 17.00
CA PRO A 178 16.31 -4.55 17.70
C PRO A 178 15.08 -3.84 18.28
N ASN A 179 15.19 -2.55 18.60
CA ASN A 179 14.12 -1.77 19.25
C ASN A 179 13.20 -1.05 18.25
N HIS A 180 13.44 -1.19 16.95
CA HIS A 180 12.57 -0.55 15.95
C HIS A 180 11.20 -1.23 15.93
N PRO A 181 10.07 -0.49 15.87
CA PRO A 181 8.73 -1.07 15.91
C PRO A 181 8.49 -2.19 14.89
N HIS A 182 8.98 -2.02 13.66
CA HIS A 182 8.90 -3.07 12.63
C HIS A 182 9.75 -4.32 12.95
N THR A 183 10.91 -4.18 13.61
CA THR A 183 11.71 -5.33 14.04
C THR A 183 10.99 -6.09 15.15
N ILE A 184 10.48 -5.36 16.15
CA ILE A 184 9.71 -5.93 17.27
C ILE A 184 8.48 -6.67 16.74
N SER A 185 7.68 -6.05 15.87
CA SER A 185 6.47 -6.66 15.33
C SER A 185 6.75 -7.98 14.57
N SER A 186 7.75 -7.99 13.67
CA SER A 186 8.12 -9.21 12.95
C SER A 186 8.70 -10.28 13.88
N PHE A 187 9.49 -9.88 14.88
CA PHE A 187 10.06 -10.80 15.86
C PHE A 187 8.96 -11.44 16.72
N SER A 188 7.98 -10.66 17.18
CA SER A 188 6.82 -11.16 17.92
C SER A 188 6.02 -12.18 17.10
N ALA A 189 5.74 -11.86 15.84
CA ALA A 189 5.05 -12.78 14.92
C ALA A 189 5.84 -14.08 14.74
N LEU A 190 7.15 -13.98 14.49
CA LEU A 190 8.02 -15.15 14.35
C LEU A 190 7.97 -16.07 15.59
N ARG A 191 8.06 -15.49 16.78
CA ARG A 191 8.01 -16.22 18.05
C ARG A 191 6.69 -16.96 18.23
N GLU A 192 5.58 -16.27 17.98
CA GLU A 192 4.24 -16.86 18.04
C GLU A 192 4.11 -18.05 17.09
N TRP A 193 4.59 -17.91 15.86
CA TRP A 193 4.52 -18.97 14.85
C TRP A 193 5.42 -20.17 15.18
N GLN A 194 6.59 -19.95 15.78
CA GLN A 194 7.46 -21.05 16.23
C GLN A 194 6.81 -21.85 17.36
N GLU A 195 6.12 -21.17 18.29
CA GLU A 195 5.41 -21.81 19.39
C GLU A 195 4.18 -22.59 18.93
N SER A 196 3.52 -22.18 17.84
CA SER A 196 2.37 -22.90 17.30
C SER A 196 2.77 -24.19 16.57
N VAL A 197 3.93 -24.21 15.91
CA VAL A 197 4.46 -25.41 15.23
C VAL A 197 4.94 -26.47 16.24
N GLY A 198 5.48 -26.06 17.39
CA GLY A 198 5.96 -26.98 18.44
C GLY A 198 4.87 -27.66 19.28
N LYS A 199 3.58 -27.37 19.03
CA LYS A 199 2.42 -27.90 19.78
C LYS A 199 1.69 -29.05 19.07
N TRP A 200 2.18 -29.50 17.92
CA TRP A 200 1.67 -30.64 17.14
C TRP A 200 2.65 -31.81 17.17
#